data_AF-A0A1B3CPW2-F1
#
_entry.id   AF-A0A1B3CPW2-F1
#
_cell.length_a   1.000
_cell.length_b   1.000
_cell.length_c   1.000
_cell.angle_alpha   90.00
_cell.angle_beta   90.00
_cell.angle_gamma   90.00
#
_symmetry.space_group_name_H-M   'P 1'
#
loop_
_entity.id
_entity.type
_entity.pdbx_description
1 polymer ?
#
loop_
_entity_poly.entity_id
_entity_poly.type
_entity_poly.pdbx_seq_one_letter_code
_entity_poly.pdbx_strand_id
1 'polypeptide(L)'
;MTAFARITLLSLVLGLSACAVHRPPAPTGPTIPPGPSTQPSTRPSGPVTPAPKPVPTSSPTFAPPPGAASHWDGKMQVYVLDDQPDTFYRQRTYYRWSNGWSRSISPNGPWEDTDVHGVPPGLSRQYAQ
;
A
#
# COMPACT_ATOMS: atom_id res chain seq x y z
N MET A 1 -45.13 -6.73 -13.91
CA MET A 1 -45.42 -5.62 -12.98
C MET A 1 -45.99 -6.22 -11.70
N THR A 2 -45.22 -6.29 -10.61
CA THR A 2 -45.75 -6.46 -9.25
C THR A 2 -44.65 -6.20 -8.21
N ALA A 3 -44.81 -5.10 -7.47
CA ALA A 3 -44.27 -4.83 -6.12
C ALA A 3 -42.84 -4.29 -5.95
N PHE A 4 -42.51 -3.20 -6.65
CA PHE A 4 -41.70 -2.12 -6.07
C PHE A 4 -42.52 -1.43 -4.96
N ALA A 5 -42.57 -1.97 -3.73
CA ALA A 5 -43.41 -1.36 -2.67
C ALA A 5 -43.03 -1.75 -1.22
N ARG A 6 -41.76 -1.68 -0.81
CA ARG A 6 -41.38 -1.54 0.61
C ARG A 6 -40.22 -0.57 0.80
N ILE A 7 -40.33 0.57 0.12
CA ILE A 7 -39.59 1.78 0.53
C ILE A 7 -40.19 2.26 1.87
N THR A 8 -39.36 2.89 2.69
CA THR A 8 -39.71 3.82 3.78
C THR A 8 -40.35 3.26 5.06
N LEU A 9 -39.55 2.64 5.95
CA LEU A 9 -39.67 2.93 7.39
C LEU A 9 -38.45 2.42 8.15
N LEU A 10 -37.44 3.27 8.35
CA LEU A 10 -36.54 3.29 9.53
C LEU A 10 -35.43 4.34 9.28
N SER A 11 -35.88 5.56 9.01
CA SER A 11 -35.08 6.77 9.14
C SER A 11 -35.25 7.28 10.58
N LEU A 12 -34.34 6.91 11.48
CA LEU A 12 -34.05 7.51 12.80
C LEU A 12 -33.08 6.51 13.48
N VAL A 13 -31.92 6.82 14.05
CA VAL A 13 -31.26 8.07 14.42
C VAL A 13 -29.91 7.65 15.03
N LEU A 14 -28.91 8.54 15.01
CA LEU A 14 -27.71 8.54 15.86
C LEU A 14 -26.59 7.51 15.59
N GLY A 15 -25.43 8.05 15.20
CA GLY A 15 -24.14 7.36 15.29
C GLY A 15 -22.99 8.21 14.76
N LEU A 16 -22.88 9.46 15.23
CA LEU A 16 -21.65 10.24 15.06
C LEU A 16 -20.45 9.47 15.63
N SER A 17 -19.31 9.62 14.96
CA SER A 17 -17.97 9.56 15.55
C SER A 17 -17.47 8.20 16.03
N ALA A 18 -16.46 7.68 15.33
CA ALA A 18 -15.11 7.61 15.88
C ALA A 18 -14.13 7.13 14.80
N CYS A 19 -13.29 8.05 14.32
CA CYS A 19 -12.01 7.67 13.74
C CYS A 19 -11.22 6.93 14.83
N ALA A 20 -11.21 5.59 14.79
CA ALA A 20 -10.25 4.83 15.56
C ALA A 20 -8.86 5.10 14.95
N VAL A 21 -8.17 6.11 15.49
CA VAL A 21 -6.73 6.30 15.30
C VAL A 21 -6.06 5.06 15.87
N HIS A 22 -5.70 4.14 14.98
CA HIS A 22 -4.84 3.02 15.31
C HIS A 22 -3.45 3.59 15.60
N ARG A 23 -3.06 3.68 16.88
CA ARG A 23 -1.67 3.95 17.27
C ARG A 23 -0.87 2.66 17.08
N PRO A 24 0.19 2.66 16.26
CA PRO A 24 1.18 1.59 16.29
C PRO A 24 1.88 1.58 17.66
N PRO A 25 2.26 0.40 18.20
CA PRO A 25 3.05 0.33 19.41
C PRO A 25 4.44 0.96 19.20
N ALA A 26 4.91 1.70 20.21
CA ALA A 26 6.26 2.25 20.24
C ALA A 26 7.28 1.10 20.31
N PRO A 27 8.32 1.07 19.48
CA PRO A 27 9.44 0.16 19.67
C PRO A 27 10.14 0.54 20.97
N THR A 28 10.15 -0.38 21.94
CA THR A 28 10.99 -0.32 23.13
C THR A 28 12.44 -0.35 22.67
N GLY A 29 13.06 0.83 22.56
CA GLY A 29 14.49 0.93 22.28
C GLY A 29 15.28 0.31 23.44
N PRO A 30 16.36 -0.44 23.17
CA PRO A 30 17.20 -0.98 24.22
C PRO A 30 17.91 0.15 24.98
N THR A 31 17.86 0.06 26.32
CA THR A 31 18.61 0.89 27.27
C THR A 31 20.11 0.77 27.01
N ILE A 32 20.75 1.84 26.54
CA ILE A 32 22.21 1.94 26.46
C ILE A 32 22.71 2.61 27.75
N PRO A 33 23.55 1.94 28.57
CA PRO A 33 24.11 2.53 29.78
C PRO A 33 25.19 3.57 29.45
N PRO A 34 25.41 4.59 30.30
CA PRO A 34 26.38 5.66 30.03
C PRO A 34 27.82 5.15 30.25
N GLY A 35 28.60 5.06 29.17
CA GLY A 35 30.04 4.81 29.19
C GLY A 35 30.85 6.11 29.04
N PRO A 36 32.04 6.24 29.65
CA PRO A 36 32.69 7.53 29.91
C PRO A 36 33.54 8.09 28.75
N SER A 37 33.68 9.42 28.81
CA SER A 37 34.47 10.36 27.99
C SER A 37 35.77 9.84 27.37
N THR A 38 36.01 10.15 26.08
CA THR A 38 37.36 10.36 25.50
C THR A 38 37.32 11.22 24.22
N GLN A 39 37.77 12.48 24.37
CA GLN A 39 38.66 13.30 23.53
C GLN A 39 38.47 13.42 21.98
N PRO A 40 38.46 14.65 21.41
CA PRO A 40 38.41 14.86 19.97
C PRO A 40 39.79 14.66 19.30
N SER A 41 39.87 13.77 18.32
CA SER A 41 41.02 13.66 17.41
C SER A 41 40.62 14.11 16.01
N THR A 42 41.28 15.15 15.53
CA THR A 42 41.18 15.71 14.19
C THR A 42 41.77 14.74 13.16
N ARG A 43 40.96 14.28 12.20
CA ARG A 43 41.44 13.70 10.94
C ARG A 43 40.59 14.19 9.76
N PRO A 44 41.18 14.69 8.66
CA PRO A 44 40.41 15.13 7.51
C PRO A 44 39.82 13.90 6.81
N SER A 45 38.49 13.78 6.81
CA SER A 45 37.80 12.74 6.04
C SER A 45 37.61 13.22 4.61
N GLY A 46 38.05 12.42 3.64
CA GLY A 46 37.76 12.62 2.23
C GLY A 46 36.25 12.60 1.93
N PRO A 47 35.84 12.81 0.66
CA PRO A 47 34.42 12.91 0.31
C PRO A 47 33.68 11.63 0.70
N VAL A 48 32.80 11.72 1.70
CA VAL A 48 31.91 10.63 2.09
C VAL A 48 30.76 10.63 1.10
N THR A 49 30.77 9.68 0.15
CA THR A 49 29.60 9.41 -0.68
C THR A 49 28.46 8.92 0.23
N PRO A 50 27.30 9.60 0.27
CA PRO A 50 26.19 9.15 1.11
C PRO A 50 25.70 7.77 0.64
N ALA A 51 25.51 6.83 1.57
CA ALA A 51 24.89 5.54 1.27
C ALA A 51 23.46 5.76 0.71
N PRO A 52 23.01 4.95 -0.28
CA PRO A 52 21.66 5.04 -0.81
C PRO A 52 20.62 4.88 0.32
N LYS A 53 19.67 5.80 0.38
CA LYS A 53 18.57 5.72 1.35
C LYS A 53 17.74 4.46 1.07
N PRO A 54 17.28 3.72 2.09
CA PRO A 54 16.39 2.58 1.91
C PRO A 54 15.13 2.99 1.15
N VAL A 55 14.77 2.22 0.11
CA VAL A 55 13.49 2.42 -0.59
C VAL A 55 12.35 1.99 0.34
N PRO A 56 11.28 2.81 0.47
CA PRO A 56 10.12 2.42 1.27
C PRO A 56 9.45 1.17 0.69
N THR A 57 9.32 0.12 1.49
CA THR A 57 8.62 -1.12 1.11
C THR A 57 7.09 -0.98 1.20
N SER A 58 6.61 0.08 1.84
CA SER A 58 5.19 0.41 1.99
C SER A 58 4.95 1.87 1.66
N SER A 59 3.74 2.16 1.17
CA SER A 59 3.29 3.52 0.96
C SER A 59 2.75 4.14 2.27
N PRO A 60 2.77 5.48 2.40
CA PRO A 60 2.16 6.17 3.56
C PRO A 60 0.64 6.33 3.45
N THR A 61 0.05 6.12 2.26
CA THR A 61 -1.37 6.45 1.98
C THR A 61 -2.21 5.21 1.64
N PHE A 62 -1.61 4.22 1.00
CA PHE A 62 -2.24 2.97 0.62
C PHE A 62 -1.76 1.85 1.53
N ALA A 63 -2.69 1.04 2.03
CA ALA A 63 -2.35 -0.14 2.79
C ALA A 63 -1.87 -1.27 1.86
N PRO A 64 -0.97 -2.16 2.33
CA PRO A 64 -0.60 -3.37 1.61
C PRO A 64 -1.77 -4.38 1.52
N PRO A 65 -1.70 -5.37 0.60
CA PRO A 65 -2.64 -6.47 0.55
C PRO A 65 -2.59 -7.31 1.85
N PRO A 66 -3.75 -7.73 2.38
CA PRO A 66 -3.78 -8.56 3.58
C PRO A 66 -3.27 -9.97 3.29
N GLY A 67 -2.27 -10.42 4.04
CA GLY A 67 -1.81 -11.81 4.01
C GLY A 67 -1.02 -12.23 2.76
N ALA A 68 -0.57 -11.29 1.94
CA ALA A 68 0.26 -11.55 0.77
C ALA A 68 1.57 -10.77 0.84
N ALA A 69 2.68 -11.42 0.44
CA ALA A 69 3.96 -10.74 0.27
C ALA A 69 3.85 -9.76 -0.92
N SER A 70 4.25 -8.51 -0.68
CA SER A 70 4.21 -7.47 -1.69
C SER A 70 5.14 -6.33 -1.33
N HIS A 71 5.52 -5.55 -2.34
CA HIS A 71 6.30 -4.34 -2.19
C HIS A 71 5.62 -3.15 -2.88
N TRP A 72 5.79 -1.97 -2.32
CA TRP A 72 5.29 -0.74 -2.93
C TRP A 72 6.15 -0.30 -4.11
N ASP A 73 5.51 -0.10 -5.27
CA ASP A 73 6.10 0.61 -6.41
C ASP A 73 5.58 2.06 -6.45
N GLY A 74 6.48 3.01 -6.14
CA GLY A 74 6.15 4.43 -6.15
C GLY A 74 5.96 5.05 -7.53
N LYS A 75 6.49 4.44 -8.60
CA LYS A 75 6.30 4.92 -9.98
C LYS A 75 4.91 4.54 -10.50
N MET A 76 4.50 3.30 -10.23
CA MET A 76 3.16 2.82 -10.60
C MET A 76 2.07 3.19 -9.58
N GLN A 77 2.46 3.56 -8.35
CA GLN A 77 1.56 3.86 -7.22
C GLN A 77 0.69 2.65 -6.84
N VAL A 78 1.26 1.44 -6.88
CA VAL A 78 0.61 0.18 -6.53
C VAL A 78 1.54 -0.69 -5.71
N TYR A 79 0.98 -1.66 -4.99
CA TYR A 79 1.75 -2.78 -4.48
C TYR A 79 1.89 -3.83 -5.58
N VAL A 80 3.08 -4.38 -5.76
CA VAL A 80 3.36 -5.52 -6.64
C VAL A 80 3.39 -6.78 -5.77
N LEU A 81 2.67 -7.83 -6.16
CA LEU A 81 2.70 -9.10 -5.45
C LEU A 81 3.98 -9.86 -5.79
N ASP A 82 4.69 -10.36 -4.78
CA ASP A 82 5.96 -11.05 -4.99
C ASP A 82 5.77 -12.45 -5.57
N ASP A 83 4.71 -13.15 -5.13
CA ASP A 83 4.41 -14.52 -5.55
C ASP A 83 3.59 -14.61 -6.85
N GLN A 84 3.03 -13.48 -7.33
CA GLN A 84 2.18 -13.44 -8.52
C GLN A 84 2.65 -12.35 -9.48
N PRO A 85 3.37 -12.72 -10.56
CA PRO A 85 3.81 -11.75 -11.55
C PRO A 85 2.60 -11.08 -12.22
N ASP A 86 2.81 -9.86 -12.69
CA ASP A 86 1.79 -9.05 -13.37
C ASP A 86 0.51 -8.85 -12.54
N THR A 87 0.57 -9.07 -11.23
CA THR A 87 -0.53 -8.86 -10.29
C THR A 87 -0.17 -7.75 -9.33
N PHE A 88 -1.07 -6.78 -9.24
CA PHE A 88 -0.89 -5.55 -8.52
C PHE A 88 -2.04 -5.34 -7.56
N TYR A 89 -1.79 -4.63 -6.47
CA TYR A 89 -2.80 -4.32 -5.48
C TYR A 89 -2.83 -2.83 -5.16
N ARG A 90 -4.04 -2.27 -5.17
CA ARG A 90 -4.28 -0.90 -4.71
C ARG A 90 -5.71 -0.76 -4.22
N GLN A 91 -5.88 -0.17 -3.04
CA GLN A 91 -7.20 0.16 -2.47
C GLN A 91 -8.18 -1.04 -2.46
N ARG A 92 -7.75 -2.19 -1.94
CA ARG A 92 -8.55 -3.44 -1.85
C ARG A 92 -8.94 -4.08 -3.18
N THR A 93 -8.36 -3.61 -4.28
CA THR A 93 -8.56 -4.18 -5.61
C THR A 93 -7.23 -4.73 -6.11
N TYR A 94 -7.26 -5.98 -6.56
CA TYR A 94 -6.21 -6.63 -7.31
C TYR A 94 -6.42 -6.34 -8.79
N TYR A 95 -5.34 -6.03 -9.50
CA TYR A 95 -5.31 -5.84 -10.95
C TYR A 95 -4.33 -6.85 -11.51
N ARG A 96 -4.68 -7.55 -12.58
CA ARG A 96 -3.75 -8.43 -13.28
C ARG A 96 -3.64 -8.03 -14.74
N TRP A 97 -2.46 -8.15 -15.29
CA TRP A 97 -2.24 -8.11 -16.73
C TRP A 97 -2.14 -9.52 -17.29
N SER A 98 -3.00 -9.87 -18.24
CA SER A 98 -2.97 -11.17 -18.94
C SER A 98 -3.56 -11.02 -20.33
N ASN A 99 -2.80 -10.43 -21.26
CA ASN A 99 -3.26 -10.01 -22.61
C ASN A 99 -4.46 -9.04 -22.58
N GLY A 100 -4.57 -8.29 -21.49
CA GLY A 100 -5.72 -7.47 -21.16
C GLY A 100 -5.71 -7.21 -19.66
N TRP A 101 -6.44 -6.17 -19.25
CA TRP A 101 -6.58 -5.87 -17.83
C TRP A 101 -7.77 -6.63 -17.26
N SER A 102 -7.56 -7.24 -16.11
CA SER A 102 -8.66 -7.74 -15.28
C SER A 102 -8.46 -7.27 -13.85
N ARG A 103 -9.54 -7.14 -13.09
CA ARG A 103 -9.52 -6.76 -11.67
C ARG A 103 -10.30 -7.74 -10.81
N SER A 104 -9.98 -7.81 -9.53
CA SER A 104 -10.70 -8.62 -8.55
C SER A 104 -10.60 -8.02 -7.16
N ILE A 105 -11.53 -8.35 -6.27
CA ILE A 105 -11.42 -8.05 -4.84
C ILE A 105 -10.63 -9.14 -4.08
N SER A 106 -10.21 -10.20 -4.77
CA SER A 106 -9.46 -11.33 -4.20
C SER A 106 -8.24 -11.64 -5.07
N PRO A 107 -7.12 -12.10 -4.48
CA PRO A 107 -5.87 -12.34 -5.22
C PRO A 107 -5.98 -13.49 -6.23
N ASN A 108 -6.98 -14.36 -6.08
CA ASN A 108 -7.18 -15.55 -6.93
C ASN A 108 -8.42 -15.43 -7.82
N GLY A 109 -9.03 -14.25 -7.92
CA GLY A 109 -10.29 -14.03 -8.63
C GLY A 109 -11.54 -14.23 -7.75
N PRO A 110 -12.75 -14.17 -8.34
CA PRO A 110 -13.02 -14.12 -9.77
C PRO A 110 -12.48 -12.83 -10.41
N TRP A 111 -11.95 -12.96 -11.62
CA TRP A 111 -11.38 -11.84 -12.38
C TRP A 111 -12.46 -11.26 -13.29
N GLU A 112 -12.64 -9.94 -13.20
CA GLU A 112 -13.51 -9.17 -14.09
C GLU A 112 -12.65 -8.42 -15.09
N ASP A 113 -12.95 -8.55 -16.37
CA ASP A 113 -12.25 -7.80 -17.40
C ASP A 113 -12.52 -6.30 -17.27
N THR A 114 -11.49 -5.51 -17.56
CA THR A 114 -11.53 -4.06 -17.51
C THR A 114 -10.67 -3.47 -18.62
N ASP A 115 -10.92 -2.21 -18.94
CA ASP A 115 -10.08 -1.44 -19.83
C ASP A 115 -8.99 -0.68 -19.05
N VAL A 116 -8.22 0.13 -19.79
CA VAL A 116 -7.19 1.02 -19.24
C VAL A 116 -7.73 2.11 -18.31
N HIS A 117 -9.05 2.38 -18.34
CA HIS A 117 -9.69 3.38 -17.49
C HIS A 117 -10.04 2.81 -16.11
N GLY A 118 -10.25 1.50 -16.01
CA GLY A 118 -10.49 0.81 -14.75
C GLY A 118 -9.25 0.43 -13.95
N VAL A 119 -8.04 0.69 -14.48
CA VAL A 119 -6.76 0.45 -13.79
C VAL A 119 -6.08 1.75 -13.34
N PRO A 120 -5.24 1.71 -12.28
CA PRO A 120 -4.45 2.86 -11.85
C PRO A 120 -3.63 3.49 -13.00
N PRO A 121 -3.55 4.83 -13.11
CA PRO A 121 -2.85 5.50 -14.21
C PRO A 121 -1.36 5.16 -14.34
N GLY A 122 -0.71 4.71 -13.27
CA GLY A 122 0.66 4.23 -13.30
C GLY A 122 0.80 2.91 -14.06
N LEU A 123 -0.16 1.99 -13.88
CA LEU A 123 -0.18 0.70 -14.53
C LEU A 123 -0.49 0.80 -16.02
N SER A 124 -1.54 1.56 -16.39
CA SER A 124 -1.89 1.72 -17.80
C SER A 124 -0.76 2.31 -18.63
N ARG A 125 -0.01 3.28 -18.09
CA ARG A 125 1.16 3.86 -18.78
C ARG A 125 2.32 2.88 -18.98
N GLN A 126 2.49 1.90 -18.08
CA GLN A 126 3.57 0.93 -18.20
C GLN A 126 3.25 -0.19 -19.20
N TYR A 127 1.99 -0.64 -19.25
CA TYR A 127 1.57 -1.79 -20.04
C TYR A 127 0.87 -1.44 -21.36
N ALA A 128 0.60 -0.16 -21.65
CA ALA A 128 0.06 0.28 -22.94
C ALA A 128 1.14 0.46 -24.05
N GLN A 129 2.25 -0.26 -23.95
CA GLN A 129 3.37 -0.22 -24.91
C GLN A 129 3.10 -1.07 -26.16
#